data_AF-A0A174K177-F1
#
_entry.id   AF-A0A174K177-F1
#
_cell.length_a   1.000
_cell.length_b   1.000
_cell.length_c   1.000
_cell.angle_alpha   90.00
_cell.angle_beta   90.00
_cell.angle_gamma   90.00
#
_symmetry.space_group_name_H-M   'P 1'
#
loop_
_entity.id
_entity.type
_entity.pdbx_description
1 polymer ?
#
loop_
_entity_poly.entity_id
_entity_poly.type
_entity_poly.pdbx_seq_one_letter_code
_entity_poly.pdbx_strand_id
1 'polypeptide(L)'
;MGRASQRKGRAGELELARILQGYGYDVQPGRVQSYGEVPDLSGLPGVHIKCKRNERLNVPEAMAQAVRDAERFQDGAPTVFHRRNRSGWLVTQRLEDWMEMHKNSYIKKEK
;
A
#
# COMPACT_ATOMS: atom_id res chain seq x y z
N MET A 1 -14.66 12.75 -7.73
CA MET A 1 -14.35 11.35 -8.13
C MET A 1 -15.66 10.58 -8.23
N GLY A 2 -15.97 9.91 -9.36
CA GLY A 2 -17.28 9.25 -9.56
C GLY A 2 -17.46 7.91 -8.83
N ARG A 3 -18.71 7.48 -8.63
CA ARG A 3 -19.11 6.24 -7.91
C ARG A 3 -18.42 4.98 -8.44
N ALA A 4 -18.26 4.86 -9.75
CA ALA A 4 -17.58 3.73 -10.37
C ALA A 4 -16.08 3.66 -10.00
N SER A 5 -15.41 4.82 -9.91
CA SER A 5 -14.01 4.92 -9.51
C SER A 5 -13.83 4.54 -8.04
N GLN A 6 -14.71 5.03 -7.16
CA GLN A 6 -14.70 4.67 -5.74
C GLN A 6 -14.90 3.15 -5.54
N ARG A 7 -15.86 2.56 -6.24
CA ARG A 7 -16.08 1.10 -6.22
C ARG A 7 -14.86 0.33 -6.71
N LYS A 8 -14.20 0.82 -7.78
CA LYS A 8 -12.97 0.22 -8.31
C LYS A 8 -11.82 0.30 -7.30
N GLY A 9 -11.64 1.44 -6.63
CA GLY A 9 -10.67 1.62 -5.55
C GLY A 9 -10.91 0.64 -4.42
N ARG A 10 -12.14 0.59 -3.88
CA ARG A 10 -12.53 -0.33 -2.81
C ARG A 10 -12.33 -1.80 -3.19
N ALA A 11 -12.69 -2.17 -4.42
CA ALA A 11 -12.44 -3.53 -4.91
C ALA A 11 -10.95 -3.86 -4.95
N GLY A 12 -10.08 -2.89 -5.27
CA GLY A 12 -8.63 -3.02 -5.20
C GLY A 12 -8.12 -3.24 -3.78
N GLU A 13 -8.59 -2.45 -2.81
CA GLU A 13 -8.22 -2.62 -1.39
C GLU A 13 -8.58 -4.01 -0.86
N LEU A 14 -9.81 -4.47 -1.14
CA LEU A 14 -10.28 -5.79 -0.71
C LEU A 14 -9.54 -6.94 -1.40
N GLU A 15 -9.18 -6.78 -2.67
CA GLU A 15 -8.38 -7.74 -3.42
C GLU A 15 -6.96 -7.84 -2.83
N LEU A 16 -6.31 -6.70 -2.60
CA LEU A 16 -4.96 -6.65 -2.03
C LEU A 16 -4.91 -7.23 -0.61
N ALA A 17 -5.90 -6.91 0.24
CA ALA A 17 -5.98 -7.44 1.60
C ALA A 17 -6.03 -8.97 1.59
N ARG A 18 -6.89 -9.57 0.75
CA ARG A 18 -6.99 -11.03 0.62
C ARG A 18 -5.70 -11.67 0.13
N ILE A 19 -4.99 -11.03 -0.80
CA ILE A 19 -3.70 -11.52 -1.30
C ILE A 19 -2.67 -11.53 -0.16
N LEU A 20 -2.55 -10.44 0.59
CA LEU A 20 -1.60 -10.33 1.71
C LEU A 20 -1.95 -11.29 2.86
N GLN A 21 -3.24 -11.49 3.13
CA GLN A 21 -3.73 -12.53 4.06
C GLN A 21 -3.34 -13.93 3.58
N GLY A 22 -3.39 -14.20 2.27
CA GLY A 22 -2.91 -15.46 1.69
C GLY A 22 -1.41 -15.71 1.89
N TYR A 23 -0.61 -14.66 2.08
CA TYR A 23 0.80 -14.75 2.47
C TYR A 23 1.01 -14.87 4.00
N GLY A 24 -0.08 -14.90 4.79
CA GLY A 24 -0.03 -15.07 6.24
C GLY A 24 0.03 -13.77 7.05
N TYR A 25 -0.17 -12.61 6.43
CA TYR A 25 -0.22 -11.33 7.15
C TYR A 25 -1.65 -11.01 7.62
N ASP A 26 -1.82 -10.59 8.87
CA ASP A 26 -3.11 -10.10 9.40
C ASP A 26 -3.42 -8.68 8.91
N VAL A 27 -3.50 -8.53 7.59
CA VAL A 27 -3.78 -7.25 6.95
C VAL A 27 -5.29 -7.00 6.92
N GLN A 28 -5.70 -5.81 7.34
CA GLN A 28 -7.09 -5.38 7.37
C GLN A 28 -7.31 -4.18 6.44
N PRO A 29 -8.35 -4.20 5.58
CA PRO A 29 -8.69 -3.05 4.75
C PRO A 29 -9.31 -1.94 5.59
N GLY A 30 -9.03 -0.68 5.24
CA GLY A 30 -9.63 0.49 5.87
C GLY A 30 -11.16 0.54 5.74
N ARG A 31 -11.79 1.48 6.42
CA ARG A 31 -13.25 1.68 6.33
C ARG A 31 -13.65 2.34 5.00
N VAL A 32 -14.81 1.96 4.49
CA VAL A 32 -15.40 2.63 3.31
C VAL A 32 -15.60 4.12 3.59
N GLN A 33 -15.37 4.96 2.57
CA GLN A 33 -15.59 6.40 2.68
C GLN A 33 -14.81 7.04 3.85
N SER A 34 -13.61 6.54 4.15
CA SER A 34 -12.75 7.14 5.16
C SER A 34 -12.16 8.49 4.75
N TYR A 35 -12.17 8.82 3.45
CA TYR A 35 -11.55 10.02 2.90
C TYR A 35 -10.11 10.29 3.40
N GLY A 36 -9.35 9.22 3.69
CA GLY A 36 -7.99 9.31 4.20
C GLY A 36 -7.88 9.50 5.72
N GLU A 37 -8.95 9.28 6.50
CA GLU A 37 -8.90 9.25 7.96
C GLU A 37 -8.23 8.00 8.53
N VAL A 38 -8.19 6.92 7.75
CA VAL A 38 -7.47 5.68 8.09
C VAL A 38 -6.63 5.24 6.89
N PRO A 39 -5.57 4.43 7.11
CA PRO A 39 -4.82 3.82 6.02
C PRO A 39 -5.73 3.03 5.06
N ASP A 40 -5.29 2.89 3.81
CA ASP A 40 -6.04 2.08 2.83
C ASP A 40 -6.10 0.62 3.31
N LEU A 41 -4.98 0.10 3.81
CA LEU A 41 -4.84 -1.18 4.51
C LEU A 41 -3.83 -1.02 5.66
N SER A 42 -4.01 -1.78 6.74
CA SER A 42 -3.10 -1.82 7.90
C SER A 42 -2.73 -3.26 8.26
N GLY A 43 -1.65 -3.46 9.03
CA GLY A 43 -1.24 -4.78 9.53
C GLY A 43 -0.09 -5.46 8.77
N LEU A 44 0.47 -4.82 7.74
CA LEU A 44 1.69 -5.30 7.09
C LEU A 44 2.92 -4.73 7.83
N PRO A 45 3.78 -5.57 8.43
CA PRO A 45 4.86 -5.06 9.27
C PRO A 45 5.85 -4.14 8.53
N GLY A 46 6.07 -2.95 9.09
CA GLY A 46 7.06 -1.99 8.59
C GLY A 46 6.67 -1.27 7.30
N VAL A 47 5.43 -1.40 6.83
CA VAL A 47 4.98 -0.87 5.54
C VAL A 47 3.68 -0.08 5.70
N HIS A 48 3.69 1.17 5.26
CA HIS A 48 2.47 1.95 5.02
C HIS A 48 1.94 1.66 3.62
N ILE A 49 0.72 1.12 3.51
CA ILE A 49 0.12 0.71 2.24
C ILE A 49 -0.73 1.83 1.64
N LYS A 50 -0.32 2.31 0.47
CA LYS A 50 -1.17 3.07 -0.46
C LYS A 50 -1.64 2.19 -1.61
N CYS A 51 -2.94 1.92 -1.68
CA CYS A 51 -3.54 1.05 -2.70
C CYS A 51 -4.05 1.86 -3.89
N LYS A 52 -3.62 1.50 -5.12
CA LYS A 52 -4.03 2.16 -6.36
C LYS A 52 -4.44 1.17 -7.45
N ARG A 53 -5.73 1.09 -7.74
CA ARG A 53 -6.25 0.40 -8.93
C ARG A 53 -6.53 1.40 -10.05
N ASN A 54 -5.52 1.68 -10.88
CA ASN A 54 -5.54 2.75 -11.88
C ASN A 54 -4.93 2.26 -13.21
N GLU A 55 -5.56 2.59 -14.34
CA GLU A 55 -5.03 2.23 -15.68
C GLU A 55 -3.82 3.08 -16.09
N ARG A 56 -3.73 4.31 -15.61
CA ARG A 56 -2.64 5.26 -15.89
C ARG A 56 -2.23 5.92 -14.57
N LEU A 57 -1.51 5.16 -13.75
CA LEU A 57 -1.04 5.67 -12.46
C LEU A 57 0.05 6.73 -12.67
N ASN A 58 -0.15 7.90 -12.08
CA ASN A 58 0.90 8.88 -11.86
C ASN A 58 1.72 8.45 -10.62
N VAL A 59 2.86 7.78 -10.85
CA VAL A 59 3.66 7.20 -9.77
C VAL A 59 4.21 8.25 -8.79
N PRO A 60 4.82 9.37 -9.24
CA PRO A 60 5.26 10.43 -8.32
C PRO A 60 4.17 10.97 -7.41
N GLU A 61 2.97 11.22 -7.93
CA GLU A 61 1.85 11.75 -7.15
C GLU A 61 1.31 10.72 -6.15
N ALA A 62 1.19 9.45 -6.56
CA ALA A 62 0.79 8.36 -5.68
C ALA A 62 1.81 8.14 -4.56
N MET A 63 3.10 8.25 -4.88
CA MET A 63 4.17 8.16 -3.90
C MET A 63 4.13 9.34 -2.92
N ALA A 64 3.98 10.57 -3.41
CA ALA A 64 3.83 11.73 -2.54
C ALA A 64 2.63 11.61 -1.59
N GLN A 65 1.54 10.98 -2.03
CA GLN A 65 0.43 10.64 -1.14
C GLN A 65 0.81 9.59 -0.09
N ALA A 66 1.48 8.51 -0.50
CA ALA A 66 1.94 7.47 0.42
C ALA A 66 2.88 8.04 1.50
N VAL A 67 3.77 8.97 1.12
CA VAL A 67 4.69 9.64 2.06
C VAL A 67 3.93 10.46 3.10
N ARG A 68 3.02 11.34 2.67
CA ARG A 68 2.21 12.14 3.61
C ARG A 68 1.34 11.28 4.52
N ASP A 69 0.74 10.23 3.97
CA ASP A 69 -0.11 9.32 4.73
C ASP A 69 0.76 8.54 5.76
N ALA A 70 1.93 8.03 5.37
CA ALA A 70 2.88 7.35 6.27
C ALA A 70 3.38 8.28 7.38
N GLU A 71 3.73 9.54 7.06
CA GLU A 71 4.11 10.56 8.04
C GLU A 71 2.96 10.85 9.02
N ARG A 72 1.71 10.80 8.57
CA ARG A 72 0.55 11.03 9.43
C ARG A 72 0.24 9.83 10.33
N PHE A 73 0.29 8.62 9.79
CA PHE A 73 -0.12 7.40 10.49
C PHE A 73 1.01 6.75 11.29
N GLN A 74 2.27 7.05 10.96
CA GLN A 74 3.47 6.52 11.63
C GLN A 74 3.48 4.98 11.68
N ASP A 75 3.03 4.34 10.60
CA ASP A 75 2.78 2.90 10.51
C ASP A 75 3.75 2.13 9.60
N GLY A 76 4.68 2.82 8.94
CA GLY A 76 5.80 2.17 8.23
C GLY A 76 6.31 2.94 7.02
N ALA A 77 7.15 2.27 6.23
CA ALA A 77 7.73 2.85 5.02
C ALA A 77 6.65 3.09 3.94
N PRO A 78 6.60 4.28 3.32
CA PRO A 78 5.58 4.61 2.32
C PRO A 78 5.70 3.72 1.08
N THR A 79 4.63 3.01 0.77
CA THR A 79 4.63 1.98 -0.26
C THR A 79 3.37 2.01 -1.10
N VAL A 80 3.53 2.14 -2.42
CA VAL A 80 2.41 2.11 -3.36
C VAL A 80 2.25 0.69 -3.91
N PHE A 81 1.14 0.06 -3.56
CA PHE A 81 0.68 -1.18 -4.20
C PHE A 81 -0.28 -0.80 -5.32
N HIS A 82 0.04 -1.16 -6.55
CA HIS A 82 -0.77 -0.76 -7.70
C HIS A 82 -0.92 -1.82 -8.77
N ARG A 83 -2.02 -1.71 -9.51
CA ARG A 83 -2.24 -2.49 -10.72
C ARG A 83 -3.22 -1.83 -11.68
N ARG A 84 -3.08 -2.22 -12.94
CA ARG A 84 -4.07 -2.01 -14.00
C ARG A 84 -5.05 -3.17 -14.05
N ASN A 85 -6.16 -3.00 -14.76
CA ASN A 85 -7.05 -4.12 -15.05
C ASN A 85 -6.31 -5.21 -15.81
N ARG A 86 -6.55 -6.48 -15.44
CA ARG A 86 -5.93 -7.68 -16.06
C ARG A 86 -4.40 -7.72 -15.98
N SER A 87 -3.79 -7.00 -15.03
CA SER A 87 -2.36 -7.09 -14.72
C SER A 87 -2.15 -7.50 -13.27
N GLY A 88 -0.96 -8.05 -12.99
CA GLY A 88 -0.51 -8.36 -11.63
C GLY A 88 -0.32 -7.09 -10.78
N TRP A 89 -0.21 -7.29 -9.47
CA TRP A 89 0.14 -6.24 -8.53
C TRP A 89 1.64 -5.92 -8.61
N LEU A 90 1.95 -4.64 -8.66
CA LEU A 90 3.30 -4.10 -8.54
C LEU A 90 3.41 -3.34 -7.23
N VAL A 91 4.62 -3.32 -6.70
CA VAL A 91 4.99 -2.54 -5.52
C VAL A 91 5.98 -1.48 -5.94
N THR A 92 5.82 -0.27 -5.44
CA THR A 92 6.76 0.83 -5.66
C THR A 92 7.05 1.49 -4.32
N GLN A 93 8.33 1.65 -4.02
CA GLN A 93 8.86 2.37 -2.85
C GLN A 93 9.93 3.36 -3.33
N ARG A 94 10.27 4.34 -2.48
CA ARG A 94 11.49 5.12 -2.70
C ARG A 94 12.71 4.21 -2.47
N LEU A 95 13.80 4.54 -3.14
CA LEU A 95 15.00 3.69 -3.11
C LEU A 95 15.58 3.62 -1.69
N GLU A 96 15.62 4.74 -1.00
CA GLU A 96 16.12 4.86 0.37
C GLU A 96 15.34 3.99 1.37
N ASP A 97 14.01 4.02 1.33
CA ASP A 97 13.16 3.21 2.21
C ASP A 97 13.37 1.72 1.94
N TRP A 98 13.47 1.35 0.65
CA TRP A 98 13.75 -0.03 0.24
C TRP A 98 15.09 -0.52 0.75
N MET A 99 16.14 0.28 0.60
CA MET A 99 17.49 -0.08 1.04
C MET A 99 17.57 -0.21 2.57
N GLU A 100 16.89 0.66 3.31
CA GLU A 100 16.82 0.57 4.77
C GLU A 100 16.09 -0.70 5.23
N MET A 101 14.92 -0.98 4.66
CA MET A 101 14.17 -2.21 4.96
C MET A 101 14.98 -3.46 4.61
N HIS A 102 15.61 -3.48 3.44
CA HIS A 102 16.44 -4.58 2.99
C HIS A 102 17.60 -4.82 3.97
N LYS A 103 18.35 -3.78 4.33
CA LYS A 103 19.45 -3.89 5.31
C LYS A 103 18.98 -4.49 6.64
N ASN A 104 17.85 -4.00 7.16
CA ASN A 104 17.28 -4.48 8.41
C ASN A 104 16.84 -5.95 8.34
N SER A 105 16.38 -6.41 7.17
CA SER A 105 16.02 -7.81 6.96
C SER A 105 17.21 -8.75 6.93
N TYR A 106 18.37 -8.33 6.41
CA TYR A 106 19.59 -9.14 6.40
C TYR A 106 20.21 -9.25 7.79
N ILE A 107 20.31 -8.15 8.52
CA ILE A 107 20.90 -8.14 9.87
C ILE A 107 20.11 -9.05 10.84
N LYS A 108 18.78 -9.12 10.69
CA LYS A 108 17.93 -10.00 11.51
C LYS A 108 18.12 -11.50 11.23
N LYS A 109 18.68 -11.88 10.08
CA LYS A 109 18.95 -13.30 9.74
C LYS A 109 20.29 -13.80 10.24
N GLU A 110 21.21 -12.90 10.57
CA GLU A 110 22.57 -13.23 11.02
C GLU A 110 22.71 -13.29 12.55
N LYS A 111 21.61 -13.12 13.28
CA LYS A 111 21.51 -13.32 14.74
C LYS A 111 20.65 -14.53 15.04
#